data_AF-A0A7C4VEN3-F1
#
_entry.id   AF-A0A7C4VEN3-F1
#
_cell.length_a   1.000
_cell.length_b   1.000
_cell.length_c   1.000
_cell.angle_alpha   90.00
_cell.angle_beta   90.00
_cell.angle_gamma   90.00
#
_symmetry.space_group_name_H-M   'P 1'
#
loop_
_entity.id
_entity.type
_entity.pdbx_description
1 polymer ?
#
loop_
_entity_poly.entity_id
_entity_poly.type
_entity_poly.pdbx_seq_one_letter_code
_entity_poly.pdbx_strand_id
1 'polypeptide(L)'
;MIIAFMGNDGGGKTTIAKEFVKIFRDLGFEVIYKHEYEYTILKLLFRAVGMEKIRSERKKMIVEREKSWKYYLWPFLVWFDIHCSLVFFKLFKRKAIVILDRYLYDHYLSFKYLGYLTGLSELLYTKFSLKPDIAFVLWIEPRIAYLRKKSTHNYDITFYVEQTKRYIELSKMLRLNAVNTNKSVLDTVNEIFMRLPEDKLTYFLRKGMQNRVLFSVIKKYGLNSAWMKFNQALDETEKKLKKTFTVVKDLFERSGVEKYCVVKTLTSEGWMGNDVDILVSKSDFGKIIVKLKELNTSKIVLIQKFAEKGKVDIHVQDGFTIDLHSYIGWRNVVFIPSEDVINKNLLVKKRNDIYFAGEKINSIIISLTHVFEKGFVTLDEYNYLRNHFDETFMQTNFPHLRILLSDYISWITKTLREKRNRSYPLFIPMPIIIKCYLELLFYSKNGHSNVFWKLKAFVRDISFMIFWRIRYVLKSKLPFEVAF
;
A
#
# COMPACT_ATOMS: atom_id res chain seq x y z
N MET A 1 -11.55 2.76 9.51
CA MET A 1 -10.80 3.26 10.69
C MET A 1 -10.73 4.78 10.62
N ILE A 2 -10.85 5.49 11.73
CA ILE A 2 -10.88 6.96 11.81
C ILE A 2 -9.73 7.42 12.72
N ILE A 3 -8.84 8.24 12.17
CA ILE A 3 -7.70 8.85 12.87
C ILE A 3 -7.92 10.37 12.88
N ALA A 4 -7.84 10.98 14.06
CA ALA A 4 -8.03 12.41 14.23
C ALA A 4 -6.78 13.11 14.76
N PHE A 5 -6.43 14.24 14.15
CA PHE A 5 -5.35 15.11 14.60
C PHE A 5 -5.93 16.44 15.09
N MET A 6 -5.69 16.77 16.36
CA MET A 6 -6.21 17.97 17.04
C MET A 6 -5.04 18.73 17.64
N GLY A 7 -5.24 19.97 18.09
CA GLY A 7 -4.15 20.73 18.70
C GLY A 7 -4.19 22.23 18.48
N ASN A 8 -3.22 22.94 19.04
CA ASN A 8 -3.13 24.39 18.91
C ASN A 8 -2.83 24.83 17.47
N ASP A 9 -3.18 26.07 17.14
CA ASP A 9 -2.89 26.62 15.82
C ASP A 9 -1.39 26.80 15.62
N GLY A 10 -0.88 26.47 14.43
CA GLY A 10 0.57 26.44 14.18
C GLY A 10 1.27 25.14 14.62
N GLY A 11 0.58 24.22 15.30
CA GLY A 11 1.11 22.90 15.72
C GLY A 11 1.33 21.88 14.59
N GLY A 12 1.24 22.26 13.32
CA GLY A 12 1.57 21.37 12.19
C GLY A 12 0.54 20.28 11.86
N LYS A 13 -0.68 20.33 12.42
CA LYS A 13 -1.75 19.34 12.21
C LYS A 13 -1.99 18.96 10.75
N THR A 14 -2.24 19.96 9.90
CA THR A 14 -2.47 19.77 8.47
C THR A 14 -1.29 19.12 7.78
N THR A 15 -0.05 19.46 8.17
CA THR A 15 1.16 18.87 7.61
C THR A 15 1.25 17.39 7.97
N ILE A 16 1.09 17.07 9.26
CA ILE A 16 1.13 15.68 9.75
C ILE A 16 -0.01 14.85 9.15
N ALA A 17 -1.24 15.37 9.13
CA ALA A 17 -2.39 14.69 8.55
C ALA A 17 -2.14 14.37 7.06
N LYS A 18 -1.58 15.32 6.28
CA LYS A 18 -1.24 15.09 4.87
C LYS A 18 -0.11 14.06 4.70
N GLU A 19 0.89 14.05 5.57
CA GLU A 19 1.93 13.01 5.53
C GLU A 19 1.35 11.63 5.81
N PHE A 20 0.48 11.48 6.83
CA PHE A 20 -0.23 10.22 7.08
C PHE A 20 -1.11 9.80 5.89
N VAL A 21 -1.76 10.75 5.21
CA VAL A 21 -2.50 10.45 3.97
C VAL A 21 -1.59 9.86 2.91
N LYS A 22 -0.40 10.44 2.70
CA LYS A 22 0.58 9.92 1.72
C LYS A 22 1.06 8.53 2.11
N ILE A 23 1.50 8.36 3.36
CA ILE A 23 2.03 7.07 3.87
C ILE A 23 0.99 5.95 3.72
N PHE A 24 -0.25 6.17 4.16
CA PHE A 24 -1.27 5.12 4.04
C PHE A 24 -1.68 4.84 2.59
N ARG A 25 -1.69 5.85 1.70
CA ARG A 25 -1.91 5.60 0.27
C ARG A 25 -0.77 4.79 -0.33
N ASP A 26 0.47 5.08 0.04
CA ASP A 26 1.64 4.35 -0.43
C ASP A 26 1.72 2.93 0.16
N LEU A 27 1.07 2.66 1.29
CA LEU A 27 0.80 1.31 1.81
C LEU A 27 -0.38 0.62 1.10
N GLY A 28 -1.09 1.31 0.20
CA GLY A 28 -2.22 0.81 -0.59
C GLY A 28 -3.57 0.80 0.13
N PHE A 29 -3.76 1.68 1.11
CA PHE A 29 -5.06 1.96 1.70
C PHE A 29 -5.88 2.96 0.86
N GLU A 30 -7.20 2.77 0.84
CA GLU A 30 -8.10 3.86 0.49
C GLU A 30 -8.11 4.87 1.64
N VAL A 31 -7.65 6.09 1.37
CA VAL A 31 -7.60 7.16 2.37
C VAL A 31 -8.54 8.31 2.03
N ILE A 32 -9.45 8.62 2.95
CA ILE A 32 -10.32 9.79 2.92
C ILE A 32 -9.71 10.84 3.84
N TYR A 33 -9.40 12.00 3.28
CA TYR A 33 -8.96 13.15 4.05
C TYR A 33 -10.13 14.12 4.20
N LYS A 34 -10.42 14.55 5.43
CA LYS A 34 -11.47 15.54 5.73
C LYS A 34 -10.90 16.64 6.61
N HIS A 35 -11.16 17.88 6.23
CA HIS A 35 -10.79 19.06 7.02
C HIS A 35 -12.00 19.59 7.81
N GLU A 36 -11.76 20.17 8.99
CA GLU A 36 -12.75 20.66 9.98
C GLU A 36 -14.01 21.34 9.42
N TYR A 37 -13.85 22.15 8.36
CA TYR A 37 -14.92 23.02 7.85
C TYR A 37 -15.73 22.41 6.70
N GLU A 38 -15.52 21.13 6.40
CA GLU A 38 -16.29 20.40 5.40
C GLU A 38 -17.53 19.77 6.02
N TYR A 39 -18.49 20.61 6.42
CA TYR A 39 -19.77 20.14 6.91
C TYR A 39 -20.54 19.38 5.82
N THR A 40 -21.27 18.34 6.22
CA THR A 40 -22.01 17.50 5.28
C THR A 40 -23.47 17.92 5.19
N ILE A 41 -24.16 17.89 6.33
CA ILE A 41 -25.56 18.30 6.50
C ILE A 41 -25.64 19.83 6.58
N LEU A 42 -24.78 20.47 7.38
CA LEU A 42 -24.85 21.93 7.51
C LEU A 42 -24.52 22.65 6.21
N LYS A 43 -23.76 22.05 5.30
CA LYS A 43 -23.53 22.61 3.97
C LYS A 43 -24.83 22.71 3.15
N LEU A 44 -25.75 21.77 3.31
CA LEU A 44 -27.08 21.84 2.68
C LEU A 44 -27.91 22.96 3.32
N LEU A 45 -27.88 23.06 4.64
CA LEU A 45 -28.58 24.12 5.38
C LEU A 45 -28.03 25.51 5.04
N PHE A 46 -26.71 25.68 4.94
CA PHE A 46 -26.09 26.97 4.57
C PHE A 46 -26.42 27.38 3.13
N ARG A 47 -26.59 26.42 2.22
CA ARG A 47 -27.06 26.73 0.86
C ARG A 47 -28.49 27.26 0.86
N ALA A 48 -29.37 26.71 1.71
CA ALA A 48 -30.74 27.19 1.84
C ALA A 48 -30.83 28.58 2.51
N VAL A 49 -30.01 28.84 3.53
CA VAL A 49 -30.02 30.11 4.28
C VAL A 49 -29.23 31.23 3.59
N GLY A 50 -28.28 30.87 2.71
CA GLY A 50 -27.36 31.80 2.06
C GLY A 50 -25.99 31.84 2.75
N MET A 51 -24.94 31.51 1.99
CA MET A 51 -23.57 31.40 2.50
C MET A 51 -23.02 32.73 3.05
N GLU A 52 -23.39 33.86 2.45
CA GLU A 52 -22.94 35.19 2.89
C GLU A 52 -23.52 35.56 4.25
N LYS A 53 -24.81 35.28 4.46
CA LYS A 53 -25.48 35.48 5.75
C LYS A 53 -24.80 34.66 6.84
N ILE A 54 -24.54 33.38 6.59
CA ILE A 54 -23.83 32.51 7.55
C ILE A 54 -22.40 33.01 7.82
N ARG A 55 -21.67 33.50 6.81
CA ARG A 55 -20.33 34.06 6.99
C ARG A 55 -20.35 35.33 7.84
N SER A 56 -21.31 36.23 7.59
CA SER A 56 -21.51 37.45 8.37
C SER A 56 -21.80 37.12 9.83
N GLU A 57 -22.74 36.20 10.08
CA GLU A 57 -23.09 35.77 11.44
C GLU A 57 -21.93 35.05 12.16
N ARG A 58 -21.14 34.24 11.45
CA ARG A 58 -19.91 33.67 12.01
C ARG A 58 -18.87 34.75 12.37
N LYS A 59 -18.74 35.80 11.56
CA LYS A 59 -17.85 36.92 11.83
C LYS A 59 -18.28 37.65 13.10
N LYS A 60 -19.58 37.97 13.25
CA LYS A 60 -20.14 38.57 14.48
C LYS A 60 -19.89 37.69 15.71
N MET A 61 -20.11 36.38 15.58
CA MET A 61 -19.89 35.42 16.66
C MET A 61 -18.42 35.32 17.10
N ILE A 62 -17.47 35.29 16.16
CA ILE A 62 -16.04 35.01 16.43
C ILE A 62 -15.25 36.29 16.73
N VAL A 63 -15.46 37.33 15.91
CA VAL A 63 -14.69 38.59 15.97
C VAL A 63 -15.33 39.55 16.95
N GLU A 64 -16.64 39.81 16.81
CA GLU A 64 -17.36 40.80 17.61
C GLU A 64 -17.84 40.22 18.96
N ARG A 65 -17.81 38.89 19.11
CA ARG A 65 -18.25 38.16 20.32
C ARG A 65 -19.68 38.53 20.76
N GLU A 66 -20.54 38.81 19.79
CA GLU A 66 -21.94 39.14 20.03
C GLU A 66 -22.64 37.99 20.78
N LYS A 67 -23.40 38.31 21.82
CA LYS A 67 -24.17 37.30 22.56
C LYS A 67 -25.59 37.23 22.00
N SER A 68 -25.91 36.12 21.36
CA SER A 68 -27.26 35.85 20.85
C SER A 68 -27.59 34.37 21.06
N TRP A 69 -28.86 34.07 21.36
CA TRP A 69 -29.33 32.69 21.63
C TRP A 69 -29.00 31.72 20.47
N LYS A 70 -29.02 32.21 19.22
CA LYS A 70 -28.66 31.44 18.02
C LYS A 70 -27.23 30.90 18.05
N TYR A 71 -26.30 31.60 18.70
CA TYR A 71 -24.90 31.16 18.81
C TYR A 71 -24.75 30.04 19.85
N TYR A 72 -25.66 29.93 20.82
CA TYR A 72 -25.72 28.79 21.75
C TYR A 72 -26.31 27.53 21.10
N LEU A 73 -27.12 27.68 20.03
CA LEU A 73 -27.60 26.54 19.23
C LEU A 73 -26.49 25.98 18.32
N TRP A 74 -25.52 26.82 17.94
CA TRP A 74 -24.48 26.46 16.98
C TRP A 74 -23.60 25.26 17.40
N PRO A 75 -23.12 25.14 18.65
CA PRO A 75 -22.45 23.93 19.13
C PRO A 75 -23.24 22.65 18.89
N PHE A 76 -24.56 22.66 19.09
CA PHE A 76 -25.40 21.48 18.87
C PHE A 76 -25.46 21.07 17.40
N LEU A 77 -25.61 22.05 16.51
CA LEU A 77 -25.64 21.82 15.06
C LEU A 77 -24.32 21.24 14.55
N VAL A 78 -23.19 21.80 15.01
CA VAL A 78 -21.86 21.31 14.66
C VAL A 78 -21.63 19.90 15.21
N TRP A 79 -22.00 19.66 16.47
CA TRP A 79 -21.94 18.35 17.08
C TRP A 79 -22.72 17.32 16.26
N PHE A 80 -23.96 17.64 15.88
CA PHE A 80 -24.83 16.75 15.12
C PHE A 80 -24.26 16.41 13.73
N ASP A 81 -23.77 17.40 12.98
CA ASP A 81 -23.18 17.19 11.65
C ASP A 81 -21.97 16.26 11.68
N ILE A 82 -21.08 16.47 12.65
CA ILE A 82 -19.88 15.66 12.82
C ILE A 82 -20.25 14.24 13.21
N HIS A 83 -21.22 14.06 14.12
CA HIS A 83 -21.69 12.72 14.50
C HIS A 83 -22.29 11.97 13.32
N CYS A 84 -23.16 12.62 12.53
CA CYS A 84 -23.72 12.00 11.33
C CYS A 84 -22.62 11.61 10.33
N SER A 85 -21.61 12.47 10.14
CA SER A 85 -20.46 12.18 9.29
C SER A 85 -19.67 10.96 9.78
N LEU A 86 -19.42 10.85 11.09
CA LEU A 86 -18.69 9.73 11.68
C LEU A 86 -19.48 8.43 11.60
N VAL A 87 -20.79 8.47 11.86
CA VAL A 87 -21.69 7.33 11.68
C VAL A 87 -21.66 6.88 10.23
N PHE A 88 -21.76 7.80 9.26
CA PHE A 88 -21.63 7.50 7.85
C PHE A 88 -20.29 6.81 7.53
N PHE A 89 -19.16 7.32 8.04
CA PHE A 89 -17.86 6.69 7.81
C PHE A 89 -17.75 5.30 8.44
N LYS A 90 -18.25 5.10 9.67
CA LYS A 90 -18.24 3.79 10.35
C LYS A 90 -19.18 2.77 9.68
N LEU A 91 -20.27 3.20 9.07
CA LEU A 91 -21.22 2.31 8.39
C LEU A 91 -20.79 2.00 6.95
N PHE A 92 -20.46 3.02 6.16
CA PHE A 92 -20.29 2.89 4.71
C PHE A 92 -18.83 2.91 4.24
N LYS A 93 -17.88 3.36 5.08
CA LYS A 93 -16.45 3.48 4.73
C LYS A 93 -15.54 2.64 5.62
N ARG A 94 -16.01 1.45 6.02
CA ARG A 94 -15.29 0.52 6.91
C ARG A 94 -13.89 0.12 6.42
N LYS A 95 -13.71 0.02 5.09
CA LYS A 95 -12.44 -0.37 4.44
C LYS A 95 -11.46 0.79 4.27
N ALA A 96 -11.92 2.03 4.42
CA ALA A 96 -11.09 3.21 4.27
C ALA A 96 -10.47 3.66 5.60
N ILE A 97 -9.33 4.33 5.49
CA ILE A 97 -8.75 5.13 6.58
C ILE A 97 -9.25 6.55 6.40
N VAL A 98 -10.00 7.05 7.38
CA VAL A 98 -10.45 8.44 7.41
C VAL A 98 -9.48 9.22 8.29
N ILE A 99 -8.82 10.21 7.70
CA ILE A 99 -7.95 11.15 8.42
C ILE A 99 -8.71 12.46 8.57
N LEU A 100 -8.91 12.86 9.83
CA LEU A 100 -9.53 14.12 10.21
C LEU A 100 -8.45 15.12 10.61
N ASP A 101 -8.27 16.15 9.79
CA ASP A 101 -7.50 17.34 10.17
C ASP A 101 -8.43 18.26 10.97
N ARG A 102 -8.29 18.15 12.29
CA ARG A 102 -9.19 18.63 13.36
C ARG A 102 -10.42 17.77 13.58
N TYR A 103 -10.87 17.77 14.81
CA TYR A 103 -11.98 16.96 15.28
C TYR A 103 -12.98 17.79 16.08
N LEU A 104 -14.05 17.14 16.52
CA LEU A 104 -15.07 17.72 17.38
C LEU A 104 -14.49 18.47 18.60
N TYR A 105 -13.36 18.00 19.15
CA TYR A 105 -12.78 18.64 20.32
C TYR A 105 -12.07 19.98 20.02
N ASP A 106 -11.64 20.24 18.79
CA ASP A 106 -11.16 21.57 18.40
C ASP A 106 -12.32 22.59 18.52
N HIS A 107 -13.50 22.22 18.00
CA HIS A 107 -14.71 23.03 18.15
C HIS A 107 -15.15 23.20 19.60
N TYR A 108 -15.07 22.15 20.43
CA TYR A 108 -15.35 22.24 21.86
C TYR A 108 -14.51 23.34 22.52
N LEU A 109 -13.19 23.34 22.30
CA LEU A 109 -12.30 24.33 22.90
C LEU A 109 -12.58 25.74 22.36
N SER A 110 -12.90 25.87 21.07
CA SER A 110 -13.30 27.16 20.48
C SER A 110 -14.60 27.70 21.10
N PHE A 111 -15.65 26.89 21.22
CA PHE A 111 -16.90 27.33 21.84
C PHE A 111 -16.77 27.60 23.33
N LYS A 112 -15.94 26.82 24.03
CA LYS A 112 -15.59 27.07 25.44
C LYS A 112 -14.88 28.41 25.59
N TYR A 113 -13.91 28.70 24.72
CA TYR A 113 -13.20 29.99 24.72
C TYR A 113 -14.14 31.17 24.45
N LEU A 114 -15.09 31.01 23.55
CA LEU A 114 -16.05 32.07 23.19
C LEU A 114 -17.21 32.22 24.19
N GLY A 115 -17.39 31.29 25.13
CA GLY A 115 -18.48 31.33 26.11
C GLY A 115 -19.84 30.91 25.56
N TYR A 116 -19.88 30.13 24.46
CA TYR A 116 -21.12 29.66 23.84
C TYR A 116 -21.51 28.24 24.25
N LEU A 117 -20.73 27.58 25.13
CA LEU A 117 -21.13 26.29 25.67
C LEU A 117 -22.08 26.45 26.85
N THR A 118 -23.20 25.74 26.78
CA THR A 118 -24.10 25.43 27.91
C THR A 118 -23.68 24.11 28.55
N GLY A 119 -24.14 23.84 29.78
CA GLY A 119 -23.87 22.56 30.46
C GLY A 119 -24.30 21.33 29.64
N LEU A 120 -25.42 21.43 28.92
CA LEU A 120 -25.87 20.37 28.00
C LEU A 120 -24.91 20.19 26.81
N SER A 121 -24.50 21.27 26.15
CA SER A 121 -23.55 21.17 25.03
C SER A 121 -22.19 20.67 25.49
N GLU A 122 -21.69 21.10 26.64
CA GLU A 122 -20.43 20.59 27.21
C GLU A 122 -20.53 19.08 27.49
N LEU A 123 -21.66 18.61 28.01
CA LEU A 123 -21.95 17.19 28.21
C LEU A 123 -21.94 16.41 26.89
N LEU A 124 -22.55 16.95 25.82
CA LEU A 124 -22.58 16.30 24.50
C LEU A 124 -21.17 16.13 23.91
N TYR A 125 -20.33 17.16 24.02
CA TYR A 125 -18.96 17.11 23.50
C TYR A 125 -18.05 16.20 24.32
N THR A 126 -18.22 16.15 25.65
CA THR A 126 -17.30 15.41 26.54
C THR A 126 -17.71 13.96 26.79
N LYS A 127 -19.01 13.67 26.95
CA LYS A 127 -19.51 12.33 27.31
C LYS A 127 -20.17 11.59 26.15
N PHE A 128 -20.94 12.29 25.31
CA PHE A 128 -21.73 11.66 24.23
C PHE A 128 -21.04 11.73 22.86
N SER A 129 -19.77 12.14 22.80
CA SER A 129 -19.06 12.22 21.54
C SER A 129 -18.62 10.85 21.03
N LEU A 130 -18.94 10.56 19.77
CA LEU A 130 -18.53 9.34 19.09
C LEU A 130 -17.01 9.38 18.87
N LYS A 131 -16.24 8.66 19.68
CA LYS A 131 -14.78 8.74 19.61
C LYS A 131 -14.23 8.23 18.26
N PRO A 132 -13.19 8.89 17.70
CA PRO A 132 -12.39 8.31 16.61
C PRO A 132 -11.69 7.05 17.14
N ASP A 133 -11.27 6.17 16.23
CA ASP A 133 -10.56 4.95 16.63
C ASP A 133 -9.18 5.28 17.22
N ILE A 134 -8.56 6.36 16.73
CA ILE A 134 -7.29 6.91 17.22
C ILE A 134 -7.37 8.43 17.19
N ALA A 135 -6.91 9.08 18.25
CA ALA A 135 -6.86 10.53 18.35
C ALA A 135 -5.53 11.00 18.93
N PHE A 136 -4.95 12.02 18.29
CA PHE A 136 -3.73 12.67 18.72
C PHE A 136 -3.97 14.15 18.99
N VAL A 137 -3.43 14.63 20.10
CA VAL A 137 -3.31 16.06 20.41
C VAL A 137 -1.89 16.48 20.08
N LEU A 138 -1.72 17.18 18.96
CA LEU A 138 -0.46 17.73 18.51
C LEU A 138 -0.27 19.10 19.16
N TRP A 139 0.78 19.25 19.96
CA TRP A 139 1.06 20.51 20.62
C TRP A 139 2.47 21.00 20.31
N ILE A 140 2.60 22.31 20.24
CA ILE A 140 3.87 22.99 20.02
C ILE A 140 4.02 24.11 21.05
N GLU A 141 5.27 24.46 21.35
CA GLU A 141 5.57 25.60 22.21
C GLU A 141 4.83 26.87 21.76
N PRO A 142 4.17 27.60 22.68
CA PRO A 142 3.37 28.78 22.34
C PRO A 142 4.11 29.83 21.52
N ARG A 143 5.39 30.06 21.81
CA ARG A 143 6.23 31.02 21.08
C ARG A 143 6.39 30.61 19.61
N ILE A 144 6.61 29.32 19.33
CA ILE A 144 6.76 28.81 17.97
C ILE A 144 5.41 28.88 17.23
N ALA A 145 4.31 28.51 17.89
CA ALA A 145 2.96 28.65 17.35
C ALA A 145 2.65 30.10 16.93
N TYR A 146 2.91 31.06 17.84
CA TYR A 146 2.75 32.48 17.59
C TYR A 146 3.57 32.93 16.37
N LEU A 147 4.86 32.60 16.32
CA LEU A 147 5.73 32.99 15.19
C LEU A 147 5.25 32.41 13.84
N ARG A 148 4.70 31.19 13.82
CA ARG A 148 4.13 30.58 12.60
C ARG A 148 2.82 31.22 12.14
N LYS A 149 2.13 31.94 13.02
CA LYS A 149 0.78 32.45 12.78
C LYS A 149 0.65 33.97 12.86
N LYS A 150 1.67 34.69 13.33
CA LYS A 150 1.67 36.16 13.48
C LYS A 150 1.26 36.94 12.23
N SER A 151 1.55 36.42 11.04
CA SER A 151 1.16 37.06 9.76
C SER A 151 -0.29 36.81 9.36
N THR A 152 -0.93 35.81 9.96
CA THR A 152 -2.29 35.37 9.61
C THR A 152 -3.32 35.63 10.71
N HIS A 153 -2.88 35.71 11.97
CA HIS A 153 -3.73 35.83 13.14
C HIS A 153 -3.25 37.01 14.01
N ASN A 154 -4.18 37.86 14.46
CA ASN A 154 -3.93 38.98 15.37
C ASN A 154 -4.09 38.60 16.86
N TYR A 155 -3.64 37.41 17.24
CA TYR A 155 -3.66 36.97 18.64
C TYR A 155 -2.30 37.17 19.29
N ASP A 156 -2.31 37.68 20.54
CA ASP A 156 -1.11 37.78 21.37
C ASP A 156 -0.59 36.39 21.80
N ILE A 157 0.68 36.32 22.22
CA ILE A 157 1.32 35.09 22.71
C ILE A 157 0.55 34.45 23.88
N THR A 158 -0.08 35.25 24.73
CA THR A 158 -0.92 34.76 25.86
C THR A 158 -2.05 33.85 25.40
N PHE A 159 -2.66 34.13 24.23
CA PHE A 159 -3.68 33.26 23.63
C PHE A 159 -3.11 31.87 23.30
N TYR A 160 -1.90 31.81 22.74
CA TYR A 160 -1.27 30.53 22.39
C TYR A 160 -0.84 29.74 23.63
N VAL A 161 -0.40 30.43 24.69
CA VAL A 161 -0.09 29.79 25.99
C VAL A 161 -1.32 29.10 26.55
N GLU A 162 -2.43 29.82 26.62
CA GLU A 162 -3.69 29.31 27.14
C GLU A 162 -4.28 28.22 26.23
N GLN A 163 -4.21 28.39 24.91
CA GLN A 163 -4.65 27.38 23.96
C GLN A 163 -3.88 26.07 24.12
N THR A 164 -2.54 26.12 24.19
CA THR A 164 -1.70 24.93 24.40
C THR A 164 -2.03 24.24 25.73
N LYS A 165 -2.17 25.00 26.81
CA LYS A 165 -2.57 24.48 28.13
C LYS A 165 -3.89 23.70 28.04
N ARG A 166 -4.92 24.30 27.42
CA ARG A 166 -6.24 23.67 27.25
C ARG A 166 -6.19 22.38 26.44
N TYR A 167 -5.42 22.33 25.36
CA TYR A 167 -5.26 21.09 24.57
C TYR A 167 -4.57 19.98 25.38
N ILE A 168 -3.55 20.33 26.17
CA ILE A 168 -2.87 19.36 27.04
C ILE A 168 -3.81 18.87 28.13
N GLU A 169 -4.55 19.76 28.79
CA GLU A 169 -5.55 19.38 29.81
C GLU A 169 -6.65 18.49 29.21
N LEU A 170 -7.17 18.86 28.05
CA LEU A 170 -8.13 18.05 27.30
C LEU A 170 -7.58 16.65 26.99
N SER A 171 -6.30 16.56 26.60
CA SER A 171 -5.65 15.27 26.33
C SER A 171 -5.60 14.39 27.58
N LYS A 172 -5.34 14.97 28.75
CA LYS A 172 -5.33 14.24 30.04
C LYS A 172 -6.75 13.81 30.42
N MET A 173 -7.71 14.72 30.34
CA MET A 173 -9.12 14.46 30.66
C MET A 173 -9.70 13.32 29.82
N LEU A 174 -9.38 13.29 28.53
CA LEU A 174 -9.90 12.31 27.58
C LEU A 174 -8.97 11.10 27.35
N ARG A 175 -7.82 11.05 28.04
CA ARG A 175 -6.76 10.04 27.88
C ARG A 175 -6.32 9.87 26.41
N LEU A 176 -6.08 11.00 25.74
CA LEU A 176 -5.65 11.06 24.35
C LEU A 176 -4.12 11.14 24.26
N ASN A 177 -3.57 10.65 23.14
CA ASN A 177 -2.13 10.70 22.91
C ASN A 177 -1.67 12.13 22.57
N ALA A 178 -1.00 12.80 23.49
CA ALA A 178 -0.41 14.12 23.26
C ALA A 178 1.02 14.02 22.71
N VAL A 179 1.28 14.57 21.53
CA VAL A 179 2.58 14.51 20.84
C VAL A 179 3.14 15.92 20.66
N ASN A 180 4.39 16.12 21.05
CA ASN A 180 5.10 17.39 20.86
C ASN A 180 5.59 17.51 19.41
N THR A 181 5.34 18.64 18.78
CA THR A 181 5.71 18.92 17.38
C THR A 181 6.77 20.02 17.23
N ASN A 182 7.59 20.25 18.26
CA ASN A 182 8.76 21.16 18.19
C ASN A 182 9.87 20.60 17.30
N LYS A 183 9.87 19.29 17.08
CA LYS A 183 10.83 18.55 16.25
C LYS A 183 10.43 18.50 14.77
N SER A 184 11.23 17.80 13.97
CA SER A 184 10.96 17.65 12.53
C SER A 184 9.63 16.92 12.28
N VAL A 185 9.07 17.12 11.08
CA VAL A 185 7.86 16.42 10.62
C VAL A 185 8.06 14.91 10.67
N LEU A 186 9.23 14.43 10.23
CA LEU A 186 9.58 13.01 10.23
C LEU A 186 9.61 12.43 11.64
N ASP A 187 10.29 13.09 12.59
CA ASP A 187 10.36 12.60 13.96
C ASP A 187 9.00 12.59 14.65
N THR A 188 8.15 13.56 14.29
CA THR A 188 6.76 13.62 14.77
C THR A 188 5.95 12.45 14.22
N VAL A 189 6.05 12.16 12.92
CA VAL A 189 5.41 11.00 12.30
C VAL A 189 5.87 9.69 12.96
N ASN A 190 7.17 9.52 13.17
CA ASN A 190 7.75 8.35 13.85
C ASN A 190 7.20 8.17 15.27
N GLU A 191 7.13 9.25 16.06
CA GLU A 191 6.55 9.18 17.40
C GLU A 191 5.06 8.83 17.38
N ILE A 192 4.30 9.36 16.42
CA ILE A 192 2.89 9.00 16.27
C ILE A 192 2.75 7.50 15.95
N PHE A 193 3.59 6.95 15.06
CA PHE A 193 3.59 5.51 14.77
C PHE A 193 3.93 4.66 16.00
N MET A 194 4.91 5.08 16.81
CA MET A 194 5.27 4.38 18.05
C MET A 194 4.16 4.37 19.10
N ARG A 195 3.24 5.34 19.05
CA ARG A 195 2.10 5.47 19.98
C ARG A 195 0.81 4.84 19.45
N LEU A 196 0.85 4.22 18.26
CA LEU A 196 -0.31 3.50 17.75
C LEU A 196 -0.52 2.21 18.57
N PRO A 197 -1.78 1.80 18.77
CA PRO A 197 -2.07 0.46 19.31
C PRO A 197 -1.45 -0.65 18.43
N GLU A 198 -0.95 -1.71 19.06
CA GLU A 198 -0.24 -2.80 18.38
C GLU A 198 -1.09 -3.50 17.29
N ASP A 199 -2.40 -3.64 17.52
CA ASP A 199 -3.33 -4.23 16.55
C ASP A 199 -3.44 -3.37 15.28
N LYS A 200 -3.40 -2.04 15.44
CA LYS A 200 -3.44 -1.09 14.32
C LYS A 200 -2.12 -1.07 13.56
N LEU A 201 -1.00 -1.10 14.27
CA LEU A 201 0.31 -1.21 13.66
C LEU A 201 0.43 -2.51 12.84
N THR A 202 0.08 -3.64 13.44
CA THR A 202 0.04 -4.96 12.78
C THR A 202 -0.84 -4.94 11.53
N TYR A 203 -2.00 -4.26 11.59
CA TYR A 203 -2.87 -4.08 10.43
C TYR A 203 -2.19 -3.30 9.28
N PHE A 204 -1.44 -2.24 9.58
CA PHE A 204 -0.70 -1.46 8.58
C PHE A 204 0.46 -2.25 7.98
N LEU A 205 1.23 -2.96 8.82
CA LEU A 205 2.31 -3.83 8.38
C LEU A 205 1.77 -4.91 7.43
N ARG A 206 0.71 -5.62 7.84
CA ARG A 206 0.08 -6.64 7.01
C ARG A 206 -0.35 -6.07 5.66
N LYS A 207 -0.96 -4.88 5.63
CA LYS A 207 -1.38 -4.24 4.39
C LYS A 207 -0.20 -3.90 3.48
N GLY A 208 0.86 -3.30 4.03
CA GLY A 208 2.05 -2.98 3.25
C GLY A 208 2.73 -4.22 2.68
N MET A 209 2.81 -5.32 3.45
CA MET A 209 3.35 -6.61 2.98
C MET A 209 2.48 -7.23 1.89
N GLN A 210 1.17 -7.26 2.13
CA GLN A 210 0.18 -7.74 1.16
C GLN A 210 0.34 -7.02 -0.18
N ASN A 211 0.64 -5.73 -0.14
CA ASN A 211 0.82 -4.88 -1.30
C ASN A 211 2.27 -4.82 -1.81
N ARG A 212 3.21 -5.52 -1.16
CA ARG A 212 4.63 -5.61 -1.52
C ARG A 212 5.38 -4.26 -1.49
N VAL A 213 4.87 -3.30 -0.74
CA VAL A 213 5.37 -1.90 -0.68
C VAL A 213 5.96 -1.52 0.68
N LEU A 214 5.87 -2.40 1.67
CA LEU A 214 6.20 -2.04 3.06
C LEU A 214 7.62 -1.48 3.19
N PHE A 215 8.60 -2.17 2.57
CA PHE A 215 10.01 -1.80 2.60
C PHE A 215 10.27 -0.44 1.94
N SER A 216 9.75 -0.23 0.73
CA SER A 216 9.93 1.02 0.00
C SER A 216 9.27 2.18 0.74
N VAL A 217 8.12 1.97 1.37
CA VAL A 217 7.46 2.97 2.22
C VAL A 217 8.32 3.33 3.43
N ILE A 218 8.82 2.35 4.18
CA ILE A 218 9.62 2.62 5.39
C ILE A 218 10.86 3.41 5.05
N LYS A 219 11.57 2.99 4.02
CA LYS A 219 12.80 3.64 3.56
C LYS A 219 12.49 5.06 3.10
N LYS A 220 11.47 5.23 2.24
CA LYS A 220 11.04 6.53 1.72
C LYS A 220 10.67 7.52 2.82
N TYR A 221 10.01 7.04 3.87
CA TYR A 221 9.51 7.87 4.97
C TYR A 221 10.36 7.79 6.24
N GLY A 222 11.56 7.21 6.20
CA GLY A 222 12.45 7.12 7.37
C GLY A 222 11.80 6.51 8.62
N LEU A 223 10.94 5.50 8.47
CA LEU A 223 10.16 4.90 9.57
C LEU A 223 10.91 3.84 10.39
N ASN A 224 12.24 3.81 10.27
CA ASN A 224 13.10 2.76 10.83
C ASN A 224 12.97 2.64 12.36
N SER A 225 12.93 3.77 13.08
CA SER A 225 12.92 3.76 14.55
C SER A 225 11.62 3.21 15.11
N ALA A 226 10.49 3.50 14.47
CA ALA A 226 9.20 3.02 14.93
C ALA A 226 9.09 1.49 14.81
N TRP A 227 9.80 0.89 13.85
CA TRP A 227 9.61 -0.51 13.46
C TRP A 227 10.91 -1.32 13.61
N MET A 228 11.54 -1.31 14.79
CA MET A 228 12.75 -2.09 15.06
C MET A 228 12.65 -3.57 14.66
N LYS A 229 11.53 -4.24 15.01
CA LYS A 229 11.26 -5.63 14.59
C LYS A 229 11.29 -5.79 13.07
N PHE A 230 10.85 -4.76 12.35
CA PHE A 230 10.87 -4.75 10.90
C PHE A 230 12.29 -4.57 10.35
N ASN A 231 13.11 -3.70 10.93
CA ASN A 231 14.51 -3.57 10.52
C ASN A 231 15.26 -4.88 10.72
N GLN A 232 15.00 -5.59 11.81
CA GLN A 232 15.56 -6.92 12.01
C GLN A 232 15.11 -7.90 10.90
N ALA A 233 13.80 -7.93 10.59
CA ALA A 233 13.29 -8.75 9.50
C ALA A 233 13.88 -8.35 8.13
N LEU A 234 14.14 -7.06 7.93
CA LEU A 234 14.83 -6.49 6.77
C LEU A 234 16.25 -7.04 6.65
N ASP A 235 17.02 -6.92 7.72
CA ASP A 235 18.40 -7.39 7.78
C ASP A 235 18.47 -8.91 7.57
N GLU A 236 17.53 -9.65 8.16
CA GLU A 236 17.37 -11.09 7.94
C GLU A 236 17.02 -11.41 6.48
N THR A 237 16.12 -10.65 5.86
CA THR A 237 15.75 -10.77 4.44
C THR A 237 16.96 -10.50 3.55
N GLU A 238 17.74 -9.45 3.82
CA GLU A 238 18.94 -9.13 3.06
C GLU A 238 20.02 -10.21 3.22
N LYS A 239 20.20 -10.75 4.43
CA LYS A 239 21.10 -11.88 4.70
C LYS A 239 20.67 -13.13 3.92
N LYS A 240 19.39 -13.49 3.96
CA LYS A 240 18.81 -14.60 3.19
C LYS A 240 19.04 -14.41 1.70
N LEU A 241 18.85 -13.20 1.18
CA LEU A 241 19.03 -12.88 -0.23
C LEU A 241 20.50 -13.02 -0.65
N LYS A 242 21.43 -12.44 0.13
CA LYS A 242 22.88 -12.59 -0.09
C LYS A 242 23.28 -14.07 -0.11
N LYS A 243 22.83 -14.86 0.87
CA LYS A 243 23.08 -16.30 0.94
C LYS A 243 22.56 -17.04 -0.29
N THR A 244 21.31 -16.74 -0.69
CA THR A 244 20.68 -17.33 -1.89
C THR A 244 21.52 -17.05 -3.13
N PHE A 245 21.93 -15.80 -3.32
CA PHE A 245 22.75 -15.43 -4.47
C PHE A 245 24.17 -15.99 -4.46
N THR A 246 24.78 -16.18 -3.28
CA THR A 246 26.03 -16.93 -3.17
C THR A 246 25.85 -18.38 -3.63
N VAL A 247 24.74 -19.03 -3.25
CA VAL A 247 24.44 -20.40 -3.69
C VAL A 247 24.16 -20.47 -5.19
N VAL A 248 23.41 -19.51 -5.75
CA VAL A 248 23.20 -19.40 -7.20
C VAL A 248 24.54 -19.27 -7.92
N LYS A 249 25.41 -18.36 -7.46
CA LYS A 249 26.71 -18.14 -8.09
C LYS A 249 27.57 -19.41 -8.08
N ASP A 250 27.74 -20.05 -6.93
CA ASP A 250 28.52 -21.29 -6.80
C ASP A 250 27.94 -22.44 -7.65
N LEU A 251 26.62 -22.59 -7.65
CA LEU A 251 25.94 -23.61 -8.46
C LEU A 251 26.19 -23.39 -9.96
N PHE A 252 26.12 -22.16 -10.44
CA PHE A 252 26.20 -21.83 -11.86
C PHE A 252 27.65 -21.89 -12.35
N GLU A 253 28.61 -21.42 -11.55
CA GLU A 253 30.05 -21.56 -11.83
C GLU A 253 30.44 -23.04 -11.94
N ARG A 254 30.02 -23.89 -10.99
CA ARG A 254 30.29 -25.33 -11.03
C ARG A 254 29.59 -26.07 -12.16
N SER A 255 28.48 -25.53 -12.66
CA SER A 255 27.74 -26.10 -13.79
C SER A 255 28.25 -25.63 -15.15
N GLY A 256 29.21 -24.71 -15.18
CA GLY A 256 29.69 -24.07 -16.41
C GLY A 256 28.62 -23.22 -17.10
N VAL A 257 27.70 -22.63 -16.32
CA VAL A 257 26.61 -21.79 -16.83
C VAL A 257 27.00 -20.32 -16.67
N GLU A 258 27.38 -19.70 -17.78
CA GLU A 258 27.85 -18.31 -17.80
C GLU A 258 26.72 -17.28 -17.84
N LYS A 259 25.59 -17.65 -18.46
CA LYS A 259 24.47 -16.74 -18.71
C LYS A 259 23.19 -17.26 -18.09
N TYR A 260 22.60 -16.41 -17.26
CA TYR A 260 21.31 -16.62 -16.63
C TYR A 260 20.64 -15.28 -16.40
N CYS A 261 19.40 -15.28 -15.92
CA CYS A 261 18.66 -14.04 -15.73
C CYS A 261 17.70 -14.17 -14.54
N VAL A 262 17.82 -13.30 -13.55
CA VAL A 262 16.81 -13.16 -12.50
C VAL A 262 15.63 -12.37 -13.06
N VAL A 263 14.43 -12.92 -12.92
CA VAL A 263 13.16 -12.34 -13.42
C VAL A 263 12.19 -12.06 -12.29
N LYS A 264 11.06 -11.42 -12.61
CA LYS A 264 10.02 -10.96 -11.66
C LYS A 264 10.53 -10.04 -10.55
N THR A 265 11.61 -9.29 -10.81
CA THR A 265 12.17 -8.34 -9.84
C THR A 265 11.40 -7.02 -9.87
N LEU A 266 10.58 -6.76 -8.85
CA LEU A 266 9.67 -5.61 -8.83
C LEU A 266 10.35 -4.29 -8.46
N THR A 267 11.43 -4.32 -7.67
CA THR A 267 12.09 -3.10 -7.23
C THR A 267 13.60 -3.17 -7.39
N SER A 268 14.21 -2.02 -7.70
CA SER A 268 15.66 -1.81 -7.58
C SER A 268 16.15 -1.87 -6.13
N GLU A 269 15.22 -1.81 -5.17
CA GLU A 269 15.48 -1.63 -3.74
C GLU A 269 15.47 -2.93 -2.91
N GLY A 270 15.43 -4.10 -3.56
CA GLY A 270 15.87 -5.35 -2.93
C GLY A 270 14.81 -6.17 -2.21
N TRP A 271 13.53 -5.83 -2.28
CA TRP A 271 12.49 -6.79 -1.88
C TRP A 271 12.20 -7.76 -3.03
N MET A 272 12.64 -9.01 -2.85
CA MET A 272 12.24 -10.14 -3.67
C MET A 272 11.14 -10.90 -2.91
N GLY A 273 10.34 -11.69 -3.62
CA GLY A 273 9.28 -12.48 -3.01
C GLY A 273 9.81 -13.52 -2.02
N ASN A 274 9.01 -14.56 -1.74
CA ASN A 274 9.52 -15.71 -0.97
C ASN A 274 10.44 -16.61 -1.82
N ASP A 275 10.53 -16.28 -3.10
CA ASP A 275 11.12 -17.00 -4.20
C ASP A 275 11.96 -16.04 -5.06
N VAL A 276 13.00 -16.62 -5.68
CA VAL A 276 13.83 -15.96 -6.68
C VAL A 276 13.66 -16.73 -7.99
N ASP A 277 12.92 -16.16 -8.93
CA ASP A 277 12.77 -16.73 -10.26
C ASP A 277 14.06 -16.52 -11.08
N ILE A 278 14.67 -17.61 -11.53
CA ILE A 278 15.87 -17.60 -12.37
C ILE A 278 15.60 -18.30 -13.69
N LEU A 279 15.89 -17.62 -14.79
CA LEU A 279 15.77 -18.12 -16.14
C LEU A 279 17.15 -18.52 -16.67
N VAL A 280 17.24 -19.72 -17.22
CA VAL A 280 18.45 -20.29 -17.85
C VAL A 280 18.12 -20.85 -19.22
N SER A 281 19.13 -20.97 -20.09
CA SER A 281 18.96 -21.61 -21.39
C SER A 281 18.48 -23.05 -21.24
N LYS A 282 17.76 -23.58 -22.23
CA LYS A 282 17.29 -24.97 -22.18
C LYS A 282 18.44 -25.98 -22.07
N SER A 283 19.57 -25.71 -22.73
CA SER A 283 20.78 -26.54 -22.65
C SER A 283 21.43 -26.48 -21.26
N ASP A 284 21.46 -25.31 -20.64
CA ASP A 284 22.09 -25.12 -19.32
C ASP A 284 21.22 -25.64 -18.18
N PHE A 285 19.90 -25.62 -18.34
CA PHE A 285 18.98 -26.23 -17.38
C PHE A 285 19.35 -27.69 -17.09
N GLY A 286 19.64 -28.49 -18.13
CA GLY A 286 20.06 -29.88 -17.96
C GLY A 286 21.36 -30.03 -17.16
N LYS A 287 22.36 -29.16 -17.45
CA LYS A 287 23.65 -29.15 -16.72
C LYS A 287 23.46 -28.85 -15.24
N ILE A 288 22.63 -27.84 -14.92
CA ILE A 288 22.34 -27.47 -13.53
C ILE A 288 21.64 -28.62 -12.80
N ILE A 289 20.69 -29.30 -13.42
CA ILE A 289 20.02 -30.46 -12.81
C ILE A 289 20.99 -31.59 -12.51
N VAL A 290 21.95 -31.87 -13.40
CA VAL A 290 23.00 -32.87 -13.15
C VAL A 290 23.84 -32.43 -11.96
N LYS A 291 24.32 -31.18 -11.94
CA LYS A 291 25.14 -30.66 -10.85
C LYS A 291 24.41 -30.62 -9.51
N LEU A 292 23.13 -30.27 -9.49
CA LEU A 292 22.30 -30.28 -8.29
C LEU A 292 22.19 -31.68 -7.67
N LYS A 293 22.14 -32.74 -8.48
CA LYS A 293 22.13 -34.13 -7.99
C LYS A 293 23.46 -34.53 -7.36
N GLU A 294 24.58 -34.02 -7.89
CA GLU A 294 25.92 -34.25 -7.33
C GLU A 294 26.13 -33.47 -6.02
N LEU A 295 25.60 -32.25 -5.95
CA LEU A 295 25.72 -31.34 -4.81
C LEU A 295 24.76 -31.68 -3.66
N ASN A 296 24.36 -32.94 -3.50
CA ASN A 296 23.53 -33.44 -2.40
C ASN A 296 24.25 -33.29 -1.04
N THR A 297 24.43 -32.04 -0.64
CA THR A 297 25.27 -31.53 0.43
C THR A 297 24.39 -30.86 1.47
N SER A 298 24.91 -30.69 2.68
CA SER A 298 24.19 -30.13 3.83
C SER A 298 23.58 -28.73 3.64
N LYS A 299 23.92 -28.00 2.56
CA LYS A 299 23.51 -26.60 2.34
C LYS A 299 22.31 -26.41 1.41
N ILE A 300 22.00 -27.39 0.56
CA ILE A 300 20.92 -27.31 -0.43
C ILE A 300 19.98 -28.48 -0.19
N VAL A 301 18.75 -28.20 0.20
CA VAL A 301 17.72 -29.23 0.30
C VAL A 301 16.97 -29.23 -1.02
N LEU A 302 17.29 -30.21 -1.88
CA LEU A 302 16.55 -30.39 -3.12
C LEU A 302 15.17 -30.95 -2.78
N ILE A 303 14.10 -30.20 -3.07
CA ILE A 303 12.74 -30.71 -2.93
C ILE A 303 12.03 -30.61 -4.28
N GLN A 304 11.63 -31.79 -4.76
CA GLN A 304 10.62 -32.06 -5.78
C GLN A 304 10.91 -31.76 -7.26
N LYS A 305 10.81 -32.83 -8.05
CA LYS A 305 10.44 -32.78 -9.47
C LYS A 305 9.00 -32.27 -9.59
N PHE A 306 8.81 -31.12 -10.22
CA PHE A 306 7.48 -30.69 -10.64
C PHE A 306 6.96 -31.53 -11.82
N ALA A 307 5.64 -31.51 -11.99
CA ALA A 307 4.94 -32.06 -13.15
C ALA A 307 5.22 -31.28 -14.46
N GLU A 308 5.86 -30.10 -14.39
CA GLU A 308 6.15 -29.25 -15.55
C GLU A 308 7.60 -29.46 -16.02
N LYS A 309 7.76 -29.78 -17.31
CA LYS A 309 9.10 -29.92 -17.90
C LYS A 309 9.77 -28.55 -17.91
N GLY A 310 11.03 -28.46 -17.48
CA GLY A 310 11.82 -27.23 -17.53
C GLY A 310 11.62 -26.27 -16.34
N LYS A 311 11.08 -26.75 -15.22
CA LYS A 311 11.02 -26.00 -13.95
C LYS A 311 11.52 -26.86 -12.79
N VAL A 312 12.24 -26.26 -11.86
CA VAL A 312 12.66 -26.90 -10.60
C VAL A 312 12.74 -25.85 -9.49
N ASP A 313 12.27 -26.21 -8.31
CA ASP A 313 12.42 -25.37 -7.12
C ASP A 313 13.63 -25.88 -6.31
N ILE A 314 14.46 -24.96 -5.87
CA ILE A 314 15.67 -25.24 -5.10
C ILE A 314 15.55 -24.52 -3.76
N HIS A 315 15.45 -25.26 -2.66
CA HIS A 315 15.40 -24.64 -1.35
C HIS A 315 16.81 -24.45 -0.80
N VAL A 316 17.18 -23.18 -0.63
CA VAL A 316 18.44 -22.81 0.01
C VAL A 316 18.25 -22.82 1.53
N GLN A 317 19.08 -23.57 2.25
CA GLN A 317 19.03 -23.56 3.72
C GLN A 317 19.26 -22.13 4.23
N ASP A 318 18.38 -21.62 5.09
CA ASP A 318 18.35 -20.21 5.55
C ASP A 318 18.42 -19.17 4.41
N GLY A 319 17.93 -19.51 3.23
CA GLY A 319 17.81 -18.62 2.08
C GLY A 319 16.37 -18.55 1.57
N PHE A 320 16.21 -18.01 0.38
CA PHE A 320 14.96 -18.07 -0.38
C PHE A 320 14.91 -19.35 -1.22
N THR A 321 13.70 -19.74 -1.60
CA THR A 321 13.51 -20.73 -2.66
C THR A 321 13.95 -20.12 -3.99
N ILE A 322 14.62 -20.89 -4.84
CA ILE A 322 14.96 -20.49 -6.20
C ILE A 322 14.08 -21.27 -7.14
N ASP A 323 13.27 -20.57 -7.92
CA ASP A 323 12.45 -21.17 -8.96
C ASP A 323 13.25 -21.09 -10.26
N LEU A 324 13.90 -22.18 -10.63
CA LEU A 324 14.71 -22.27 -11.83
C LEU A 324 13.82 -22.67 -13.02
N HIS A 325 13.84 -21.86 -14.07
CA HIS A 325 13.03 -22.02 -15.27
C HIS A 325 13.91 -22.11 -16.51
N SER A 326 13.53 -22.97 -17.45
CA SER A 326 14.11 -23.00 -18.81
C SER A 326 13.27 -22.24 -19.85
N TYR A 327 12.17 -21.64 -19.43
CA TYR A 327 11.29 -20.77 -20.22
C TYR A 327 10.31 -20.03 -19.31
N ILE A 328 9.73 -18.93 -19.79
CA ILE A 328 8.56 -18.31 -19.15
C ILE A 328 7.31 -18.94 -19.75
N GLY A 329 6.51 -19.58 -18.91
CA GLY A 329 5.35 -20.33 -19.37
C GLY A 329 4.46 -20.86 -18.26
N TRP A 330 3.31 -21.38 -18.65
CA TRP A 330 2.29 -21.91 -17.74
C TRP A 330 1.79 -23.27 -18.23
N ARG A 331 1.76 -24.30 -17.37
CA ARG A 331 1.22 -25.63 -17.70
C ARG A 331 1.85 -26.27 -18.95
N ASN A 332 3.18 -26.18 -19.09
CA ASN A 332 3.95 -26.60 -20.27
C ASN A 332 3.65 -25.82 -21.56
N VAL A 333 2.90 -24.71 -21.50
CA VAL A 333 2.81 -23.76 -22.61
C VAL A 333 3.92 -22.74 -22.44
N VAL A 334 4.83 -22.70 -23.41
CA VAL A 334 5.94 -21.76 -23.47
C VAL A 334 5.43 -20.43 -24.04
N PHE A 335 5.52 -19.36 -23.25
CA PHE A 335 5.21 -18.00 -23.71
C PHE A 335 6.44 -17.31 -24.28
N ILE A 336 7.55 -17.38 -23.56
CA ILE A 336 8.82 -16.77 -23.93
C ILE A 336 9.92 -17.81 -23.70
N PRO A 337 10.55 -18.32 -24.78
CA PRO A 337 11.77 -19.11 -24.68
C PRO A 337 12.84 -18.35 -23.89
N SER A 338 13.60 -19.06 -23.06
CA SER A 338 14.68 -18.45 -22.27
C SER A 338 15.72 -17.71 -23.12
N GLU A 339 15.99 -18.23 -24.30
CA GLU A 339 16.94 -17.74 -25.28
C GLU A 339 16.55 -16.35 -25.80
N ASP A 340 15.24 -16.07 -25.92
CA ASP A 340 14.76 -14.75 -26.33
C ASP A 340 15.03 -13.67 -25.28
N VAL A 341 15.12 -14.05 -24.00
CA VAL A 341 15.43 -13.13 -22.91
C VAL A 341 16.95 -13.00 -22.73
N ILE A 342 17.66 -14.12 -22.75
CA ILE A 342 19.10 -14.18 -22.46
C ILE A 342 19.95 -13.64 -23.63
N ASN A 343 19.60 -13.95 -24.88
CA ASN A 343 20.46 -13.66 -26.03
C ASN A 343 20.20 -12.31 -26.71
N LYS A 344 19.00 -11.72 -26.56
CA LYS A 344 18.62 -10.47 -27.27
C LYS A 344 19.14 -9.18 -26.63
N ASN A 345 20.22 -9.22 -25.84
CA ASN A 345 20.73 -8.07 -25.06
C ASN A 345 19.64 -7.40 -24.19
N LEU A 346 18.61 -8.15 -23.79
CA LEU A 346 17.52 -7.65 -22.93
C LEU A 346 17.89 -7.71 -21.44
N LEU A 347 19.16 -7.96 -21.13
CA LEU A 347 19.72 -7.98 -19.78
C LEU A 347 20.30 -6.59 -19.48
N VAL A 348 19.79 -5.93 -18.44
CA VAL A 348 20.08 -4.49 -18.24
C VAL A 348 20.95 -4.22 -17.02
N LYS A 349 21.29 -5.22 -16.20
CA LYS A 349 22.02 -4.94 -14.96
C LYS A 349 22.86 -6.10 -14.47
N LYS A 350 24.11 -5.79 -14.15
CA LYS A 350 25.04 -6.62 -13.38
C LYS A 350 25.10 -6.05 -11.96
N ARG A 351 24.56 -6.75 -10.96
CA ARG A 351 24.84 -6.46 -9.54
C ARG A 351 25.52 -7.70 -8.97
N ASN A 352 26.77 -7.59 -8.54
CA ASN A 352 27.55 -8.72 -8.01
C ASN A 352 27.60 -9.92 -8.96
N ASP A 353 27.82 -9.70 -10.26
CA ASP A 353 27.81 -10.75 -11.30
C ASP A 353 26.47 -11.43 -11.56
N ILE A 354 25.37 -10.87 -11.06
CA ILE A 354 24.01 -11.37 -11.29
C ILE A 354 23.35 -10.53 -12.37
N TYR A 355 22.81 -11.20 -13.37
CA TYR A 355 22.07 -10.60 -14.48
C TYR A 355 20.59 -10.50 -14.16
N PHE A 356 20.00 -9.35 -14.44
CA PHE A 356 18.57 -9.09 -14.28
C PHE A 356 17.90 -8.85 -15.63
N ALA A 357 16.66 -9.31 -15.74
CA ALA A 357 15.79 -8.97 -16.87
C ALA A 357 15.62 -7.45 -16.97
N GLY A 358 15.72 -6.91 -18.18
CA GLY A 358 15.39 -5.52 -18.45
C GLY A 358 13.97 -5.17 -18.05
N GLU A 359 13.72 -3.91 -17.72
CA GLU A 359 12.45 -3.50 -17.12
C GLU A 359 11.24 -3.79 -18.02
N LYS A 360 11.42 -3.65 -19.35
CA LYS A 360 10.39 -3.94 -20.35
C LYS A 360 10.07 -5.43 -20.47
N ILE A 361 11.08 -6.30 -20.44
CA ILE A 361 10.81 -7.76 -20.49
C ILE A 361 10.21 -8.22 -19.17
N ASN A 362 10.67 -7.68 -18.06
CA ASN A 362 10.16 -8.01 -16.74
C ASN A 362 8.69 -7.57 -16.56
N SER A 363 8.30 -6.40 -17.09
CA SER A 363 6.89 -5.94 -17.06
C SER A 363 5.95 -6.86 -17.85
N ILE A 364 6.44 -7.48 -18.94
CA ILE A 364 5.70 -8.53 -19.68
C ILE A 364 5.58 -9.81 -18.83
N ILE A 365 6.67 -10.27 -18.21
CA ILE A 365 6.66 -11.48 -17.36
C ILE A 365 5.70 -11.31 -16.17
N ILE A 366 5.72 -10.15 -15.53
CA ILE A 366 4.78 -9.79 -14.45
C ILE A 366 3.34 -9.82 -14.96
N SER A 367 3.09 -9.27 -16.16
CA SER A 367 1.76 -9.29 -16.78
C SER A 367 1.25 -10.71 -17.08
N LEU A 368 2.11 -11.60 -17.57
CA LEU A 368 1.79 -13.01 -17.76
C LEU A 368 1.44 -13.68 -16.43
N THR A 369 2.23 -13.40 -15.39
CA THR A 369 2.00 -13.90 -14.02
C THR A 369 0.64 -13.42 -13.47
N HIS A 370 0.27 -12.17 -13.72
CA HIS A 370 -1.04 -11.65 -13.31
C HIS A 370 -2.20 -12.40 -13.95
N VAL A 371 -2.12 -12.69 -15.25
CA VAL A 371 -3.22 -13.33 -15.98
C VAL A 371 -3.30 -14.83 -15.72
N PHE A 372 -2.16 -15.53 -15.73
CA PHE A 372 -2.14 -17.00 -15.72
C PHE A 372 -1.85 -17.63 -14.37
N GLU A 373 -1.44 -16.86 -13.37
CA GLU A 373 -1.10 -17.39 -12.04
C GLU A 373 -1.90 -16.73 -10.92
N LYS A 374 -1.93 -15.38 -10.87
CA LYS A 374 -2.42 -14.66 -9.69
C LYS A 374 -3.88 -14.20 -9.79
N GLY A 375 -4.28 -13.65 -10.93
CA GLY A 375 -5.60 -13.00 -11.12
C GLY A 375 -5.73 -11.61 -10.47
N PHE A 376 -4.67 -11.02 -9.94
CA PHE A 376 -4.66 -9.70 -9.33
C PHE A 376 -3.29 -9.00 -9.47
N VAL A 377 -3.28 -7.69 -9.23
CA VAL A 377 -2.09 -6.81 -9.28
C VAL A 377 -1.92 -6.13 -7.92
N THR A 378 -0.77 -6.34 -7.27
CA THR A 378 -0.41 -5.62 -6.02
C THR A 378 -0.05 -4.17 -6.29
N LEU A 379 0.09 -3.33 -5.25
CA LEU A 379 0.47 -1.92 -5.44
C LEU A 379 1.88 -1.79 -6.02
N ASP A 380 2.82 -2.61 -5.56
CA ASP A 380 4.19 -2.61 -6.07
C ASP A 380 4.24 -2.99 -7.56
N GLU A 381 3.57 -4.08 -7.93
CA GLU A 381 3.41 -4.50 -9.33
C GLU A 381 2.70 -3.43 -10.18
N TYR A 382 1.68 -2.77 -9.65
CA TYR A 382 0.99 -1.68 -10.34
C TYR A 382 1.94 -0.50 -10.61
N ASN A 383 2.70 -0.06 -9.60
CA ASN A 383 3.66 1.02 -9.74
C ASN A 383 4.77 0.66 -10.74
N TYR A 384 5.24 -0.59 -10.70
CA TYR A 384 6.21 -1.10 -11.66
C TYR A 384 5.67 -1.07 -13.09
N LEU A 385 4.50 -1.68 -13.32
CA LEU A 385 3.87 -1.68 -14.64
C LEU A 385 3.59 -0.26 -15.15
N ARG A 386 3.20 0.66 -14.26
CA ARG A 386 2.95 2.06 -14.64
C ARG A 386 4.17 2.74 -15.25
N ASN A 387 5.36 2.41 -14.77
CA ASN A 387 6.60 3.06 -15.19
C ASN A 387 7.28 2.32 -16.34
N HIS A 388 7.07 1.00 -16.47
CA HIS A 388 7.89 0.15 -17.33
C HIS A 388 7.10 -0.70 -18.34
N PHE A 389 5.77 -0.68 -18.29
CA PHE A 389 4.96 -1.41 -19.29
C PHE A 389 4.99 -0.67 -20.62
N ASP A 390 5.51 -1.34 -21.65
CA ASP A 390 5.66 -0.81 -23.00
C ASP A 390 4.96 -1.76 -23.98
N GLU A 391 3.75 -1.35 -24.40
CA GLU A 391 2.94 -2.12 -25.33
C GLU A 391 3.65 -2.29 -26.68
N THR A 392 4.29 -1.24 -27.20
CA THR A 392 5.01 -1.27 -28.48
C THR A 392 6.15 -2.28 -28.42
N PHE A 393 6.94 -2.28 -27.34
CA PHE A 393 8.00 -3.26 -27.15
C PHE A 393 7.48 -4.70 -27.16
N MET A 394 6.37 -4.97 -26.46
CA MET A 394 5.74 -6.29 -26.46
C MET A 394 5.22 -6.67 -27.86
N GLN A 395 4.59 -5.74 -28.59
CA GLN A 395 4.10 -5.99 -29.94
C GLN A 395 5.23 -6.35 -30.91
N THR A 396 6.35 -5.63 -30.85
CA THR A 396 7.51 -5.85 -31.73
C THR A 396 8.24 -7.15 -31.41
N ASN A 397 8.44 -7.46 -30.12
CA ASN A 397 9.28 -8.59 -29.72
C ASN A 397 8.49 -9.89 -29.49
N PHE A 398 7.21 -9.79 -29.13
CA PHE A 398 6.34 -10.91 -28.77
C PHE A 398 4.91 -10.72 -29.30
N PRO A 399 4.72 -10.62 -30.63
CA PRO A 399 3.41 -10.32 -31.23
C PRO A 399 2.32 -11.34 -30.87
N HIS A 400 2.69 -12.60 -30.62
CA HIS A 400 1.76 -13.64 -30.15
C HIS A 400 1.18 -13.34 -28.76
N LEU A 401 1.96 -12.73 -27.86
CA LEU A 401 1.49 -12.34 -26.53
C LEU A 401 0.49 -11.19 -26.60
N ARG A 402 0.60 -10.31 -27.60
CA ARG A 402 -0.39 -9.24 -27.82
C ARG A 402 -1.78 -9.82 -28.06
N ILE A 403 -1.88 -10.87 -28.87
CA ILE A 403 -3.17 -11.53 -29.15
C ILE A 403 -3.69 -12.14 -27.85
N LEU A 404 -2.83 -12.91 -27.17
CA LEU A 404 -3.16 -13.62 -25.94
C LEU A 404 -3.61 -12.68 -24.80
N LEU A 405 -2.99 -11.51 -24.69
CA LEU A 405 -3.20 -10.55 -23.60
C LEU A 405 -4.01 -9.32 -24.01
N SER A 406 -4.59 -9.27 -25.21
CA SER A 406 -5.21 -8.06 -25.78
C SER A 406 -6.16 -7.32 -24.81
N ASP A 407 -7.11 -8.05 -24.23
CA ASP A 407 -8.09 -7.49 -23.28
C ASP A 407 -7.43 -7.07 -21.95
N TYR A 408 -6.44 -7.84 -21.48
CA TYR A 408 -5.67 -7.48 -20.29
C TYR A 408 -4.87 -6.19 -20.53
N ILE A 409 -4.24 -6.04 -21.70
CA ILE A 409 -3.47 -4.85 -22.09
C ILE A 409 -4.37 -3.62 -22.12
N SER A 410 -5.53 -3.73 -22.77
CA SER A 410 -6.53 -2.66 -22.79
C SER A 410 -6.96 -2.25 -21.37
N TRP A 411 -7.25 -3.24 -20.52
CA TRP A 411 -7.65 -3.01 -19.14
C TRP A 411 -6.53 -2.39 -18.28
N ILE A 412 -5.31 -2.92 -18.36
CA ILE A 412 -4.19 -2.45 -17.54
C ILE A 412 -3.78 -1.05 -18.01
N THR A 413 -3.68 -0.77 -19.32
CA THR A 413 -3.36 0.56 -19.83
C THR A 413 -4.38 1.60 -19.40
N LYS A 414 -5.68 1.30 -19.47
CA LYS A 414 -6.73 2.17 -18.93
C LYS A 414 -6.56 2.38 -17.43
N THR A 415 -6.31 1.30 -16.70
CA THR A 415 -6.13 1.32 -15.24
C THR A 415 -4.91 2.15 -14.81
N LEU A 416 -3.78 2.02 -15.49
CA LEU A 416 -2.53 2.75 -15.22
C LEU A 416 -2.66 4.26 -15.51
N ARG A 417 -3.51 4.64 -16.47
CA ARG A 417 -3.79 6.06 -16.81
C ARG A 417 -4.71 6.74 -15.79
N GLU A 418 -5.61 6.00 -15.15
CA GLU A 418 -6.54 6.55 -14.16
C GLU A 418 -5.82 6.86 -12.83
N LYS A 419 -5.60 8.14 -12.52
CA LYS A 419 -5.13 8.60 -11.19
C LYS A 419 -6.25 8.52 -10.12
N ARG A 420 -6.82 7.35 -9.90
CA ARG A 420 -7.86 7.14 -8.87
C ARG A 420 -7.24 6.59 -7.59
N ASN A 421 -7.72 7.09 -6.46
CA ASN A 421 -7.44 6.49 -5.14
C ASN A 421 -8.17 5.15 -5.08
N ARG A 422 -7.42 4.03 -5.10
CA ARG A 422 -7.96 2.66 -5.17
C ARG A 422 -7.40 1.84 -4.02
N SER A 423 -8.18 0.89 -3.52
CA SER A 423 -7.69 -0.14 -2.61
C SER A 423 -6.94 -1.21 -3.41
N TYR A 424 -5.79 -1.66 -2.90
CA TYR A 424 -5.03 -2.75 -3.49
C TYR A 424 -5.19 -4.07 -2.71
N PRO A 425 -5.02 -5.23 -3.36
CA PRO A 425 -4.69 -5.41 -4.78
C PRO A 425 -5.89 -5.18 -5.71
N LEU A 426 -5.59 -4.96 -6.99
CA LEU A 426 -6.57 -4.83 -8.07
C LEU A 426 -6.83 -6.20 -8.69
N PHE A 427 -8.03 -6.72 -8.52
CA PHE A 427 -8.43 -7.96 -9.19
C PHE A 427 -8.71 -7.72 -10.67
N ILE A 428 -8.18 -8.59 -11.52
CA ILE A 428 -8.47 -8.57 -12.94
C ILE A 428 -9.94 -9.01 -13.12
N PRO A 429 -10.71 -8.34 -13.99
CA PRO A 429 -12.06 -8.80 -14.33
C PRO A 429 -12.04 -10.26 -14.82
N MET A 430 -12.89 -11.12 -14.24
CA MET A 430 -12.94 -12.54 -14.61
C MET A 430 -13.16 -12.78 -16.11
N PRO A 431 -13.99 -12.01 -16.84
CA PRO A 431 -14.14 -12.18 -18.28
C PRO A 431 -12.82 -12.03 -19.05
N ILE A 432 -11.95 -11.12 -18.61
CA ILE A 432 -10.62 -10.92 -19.23
C ILE A 432 -9.75 -12.15 -19.01
N ILE A 433 -9.68 -12.65 -17.76
CA ILE A 433 -8.91 -13.85 -17.45
C ILE A 433 -9.42 -15.04 -18.27
N ILE A 434 -10.73 -15.29 -18.27
CA ILE A 434 -11.36 -16.39 -19.02
C ILE A 434 -11.00 -16.30 -20.50
N LYS A 435 -11.10 -15.12 -21.11
CA LYS A 435 -10.75 -14.93 -22.52
C LYS A 435 -9.27 -15.23 -22.78
N CYS A 436 -8.35 -14.71 -21.97
CA CYS A 436 -6.92 -14.99 -22.12
C CYS A 436 -6.61 -16.50 -22.04
N TYR A 437 -7.30 -17.24 -21.16
CA TYR A 437 -7.15 -18.70 -21.11
C TYR A 437 -7.80 -19.42 -22.30
N LEU A 438 -8.94 -18.95 -22.82
CA LEU A 438 -9.52 -19.51 -24.04
C LEU A 438 -8.55 -19.34 -25.22
N GLU A 439 -7.99 -18.14 -25.37
CA GLU A 439 -6.95 -17.87 -26.37
C GLU A 439 -5.73 -18.79 -26.17
N LEU A 440 -5.33 -19.06 -24.92
CA LEU A 440 -4.26 -20.01 -24.60
C LEU A 440 -4.58 -21.44 -25.06
N LEU A 441 -5.83 -21.89 -24.91
CA LEU A 441 -6.27 -23.21 -25.36
C LEU A 441 -6.16 -23.35 -26.88
N PHE A 442 -6.55 -22.31 -27.62
CA PHE A 442 -6.53 -22.29 -29.09
C PHE A 442 -5.14 -22.03 -29.68
N TYR A 443 -4.27 -21.31 -28.97
CA TYR A 443 -2.91 -21.00 -29.43
C TYR A 443 -2.05 -22.27 -29.63
N SER A 444 -2.32 -23.33 -28.88
CA SER A 444 -1.52 -24.57 -28.91
C SER A 444 -1.86 -25.51 -30.07
N LYS A 445 -1.97 -25.00 -31.31
CA LYS A 445 -2.24 -25.84 -32.50
C LYS A 445 -1.10 -26.79 -32.89
N ASN A 446 0.12 -26.61 -32.37
CA ASN A 446 1.32 -27.33 -32.84
C ASN A 446 1.90 -28.38 -31.88
N GLY A 447 1.15 -28.94 -30.92
CA GLY A 447 1.71 -29.97 -30.04
C GLY A 447 0.70 -30.82 -29.30
N HIS A 448 0.99 -32.13 -29.26
CA HIS A 448 0.28 -33.31 -28.71
C HIS A 448 -0.33 -33.24 -27.29
N SER A 449 -0.55 -32.06 -26.73
CA SER A 449 -1.20 -31.91 -25.43
C SER A 449 -2.72 -31.99 -25.59
N ASN A 450 -3.28 -33.07 -25.04
CA ASN A 450 -4.72 -33.34 -24.97
C ASN A 450 -5.47 -32.10 -24.46
N VAL A 451 -6.37 -31.55 -25.29
CA VAL A 451 -7.20 -30.37 -24.99
C VAL A 451 -7.92 -30.52 -23.65
N PHE A 452 -8.36 -31.74 -23.31
CA PHE A 452 -9.02 -32.05 -22.06
C PHE A 452 -8.16 -31.75 -20.83
N TRP A 453 -6.86 -32.07 -20.90
CA TRP A 453 -5.91 -31.78 -19.81
C TRP A 453 -5.73 -30.28 -19.59
N LYS A 454 -5.67 -29.50 -20.67
CA LYS A 454 -5.58 -28.03 -20.58
C LYS A 454 -6.86 -27.43 -20.02
N LEU A 455 -8.02 -27.93 -20.45
CA LEU A 455 -9.32 -27.48 -19.94
C LEU A 455 -9.43 -27.76 -18.43
N LYS A 456 -9.01 -28.95 -17.98
CA LYS A 456 -8.96 -29.29 -16.55
C LYS A 456 -8.06 -28.35 -15.76
N ALA A 457 -6.87 -28.03 -16.30
CA ALA A 457 -5.96 -27.07 -15.66
C ALA A 457 -6.56 -25.66 -15.60
N PHE A 458 -7.20 -25.21 -16.67
CA PHE A 458 -7.92 -23.94 -16.73
C PHE A 458 -9.02 -23.84 -15.67
N VAL A 459 -9.92 -24.84 -15.59
CA VAL A 459 -11.00 -24.86 -14.59
C VAL A 459 -10.45 -24.78 -13.18
N ARG A 460 -9.37 -25.53 -12.89
CA ARG A 460 -8.70 -25.48 -11.59
C ARG A 460 -8.15 -24.09 -11.29
N ASP A 461 -7.42 -23.50 -12.23
CA ASP A 461 -6.74 -22.21 -12.02
C ASP A 461 -7.77 -21.07 -11.84
N ILE A 462 -8.84 -21.05 -12.64
CA ILE A 462 -9.97 -20.12 -12.47
C ILE A 462 -10.67 -20.32 -11.12
N SER A 463 -10.90 -21.58 -10.72
CA SER A 463 -11.50 -21.89 -9.43
C SER A 463 -10.64 -21.37 -8.28
N PHE A 464 -9.31 -21.51 -8.37
CA PHE A 464 -8.40 -20.91 -7.40
C PHE A 464 -8.48 -19.38 -7.38
N MET A 465 -8.48 -18.72 -8.54
CA MET A 465 -8.58 -17.25 -8.61
C MET A 465 -9.90 -16.75 -7.99
N ILE A 466 -11.02 -17.43 -8.27
CA ILE A 466 -12.33 -17.14 -7.66
C ILE A 466 -12.26 -17.34 -6.14
N PHE A 467 -11.73 -18.47 -5.69
CA PHE A 467 -11.55 -18.75 -4.27
C PHE A 467 -10.74 -17.67 -3.56
N TRP A 468 -9.60 -17.26 -4.15
CA TRP A 468 -8.74 -16.21 -3.58
C TRP A 468 -9.43 -14.85 -3.55
N ARG A 469 -10.19 -14.51 -4.58
CA ARG A 469 -10.99 -13.29 -4.61
C ARG A 469 -12.06 -13.29 -3.51
N ILE A 470 -12.80 -14.39 -3.34
CA ILE A 470 -13.80 -14.54 -2.28
C ILE A 470 -13.13 -14.45 -0.91
N ARG A 471 -12.04 -15.20 -0.69
CA ARG A 471 -11.27 -15.17 0.55
C ARG A 471 -10.75 -13.77 0.87
N TYR A 472 -10.30 -13.02 -0.13
CA TYR A 472 -9.87 -11.64 0.07
C TYR A 472 -11.04 -10.73 0.47
N VAL A 473 -12.19 -10.85 -0.19
CA VAL A 473 -13.38 -10.06 0.17
C VAL A 473 -13.83 -10.34 1.61
N LEU A 474 -13.78 -11.61 2.04
CA LEU A 474 -14.24 -12.04 3.37
C LEU A 474 -13.21 -11.79 4.48
N LYS A 475 -11.94 -12.10 4.24
CA LYS A 475 -10.88 -12.13 5.28
C LYS A 475 -9.79 -11.09 5.09
N SER A 476 -9.80 -10.34 3.99
CA SER A 476 -8.71 -9.43 3.60
C SER A 476 -7.33 -10.10 3.56
N LYS A 477 -7.28 -11.39 3.18
CA LYS A 477 -6.05 -12.18 3.08
C LYS A 477 -5.75 -12.57 1.64
N LEU A 478 -4.51 -12.43 1.21
CA LEU A 478 -4.02 -12.95 -0.08
C LEU A 478 -3.39 -14.34 0.05
N PRO A 479 -3.24 -15.09 -1.06
CA PRO A 479 -2.54 -16.38 -1.09
C PRO A 479 -1.13 -16.34 -0.50
N PHE A 480 -0.42 -15.23 -0.65
CA PHE A 480 1.01 -15.11 -0.33
C PHE A 480 1.29 -14.19 0.86
N GLU A 481 0.37 -14.05 1.81
CA GLU A 481 0.70 -13.37 3.07
C GLU A 481 1.75 -14.18 3.82
N VAL A 482 2.97 -13.65 3.91
CA VAL A 482 4.05 -14.20 4.73
C VAL A 482 3.54 -14.25 6.18
N ALA A 483 3.51 -15.44 6.76
CA ALA A 483 3.27 -15.57 8.19
C ALA A 483 4.50 -15.05 8.93
N PHE A 484 4.31 -14.04 9.78
CA PHE A 484 5.30 -13.54 10.72
C PHE A 484 5.09 -14.17 12.09
#